data_AF-A0A1B6C7S5-F1
#
_entry.id   AF-A0A1B6C7S5-F1
#
_cell.length_a   1.000
_cell.length_b   1.000
_cell.length_c   1.000
_cell.angle_alpha   90.00
_cell.angle_beta   90.00
_cell.angle_gamma   90.00
#
_symmetry.space_group_name_H-M   'P 1'
#
loop_
_entity.id
_entity.type
_entity.pdbx_description
1 polymer ?
#
loop_
_entity_poly.entity_id
_entity_poly.type
_entity_poly.pdbx_seq_one_letter_code
_entity_poly.pdbx_strand_id
1 'polypeptide(L)'
;MEVSENEDEIVKKRPKKDDPFSSLRDENDDLRCQVEAYKNEVDVVKSDFKMELDNKDKQLKIVQQTLQSLQQQLFEARNKQNEDDMKILELQAKLKLKKSDKTEVEANESNKEKEGTESEVDTTDPALLFQSKLSEKEAKLIGLIAIFLHVHPFGASVDYVWSFLHKLDSSLKPSEVEQLMTRFTSVFQQELSGIGANMERRWVFEGFRNNSIL
;
A
#
# COMPACT_ATOMS: atom_id res chain seq x y z
N MET A 1 -9.90 -67.00 66.41
CA MET A 1 -10.26 -65.90 67.32
C MET A 1 -9.34 -66.06 68.51
N GLU A 2 -8.48 -65.11 68.85
CA GLU A 2 -8.85 -63.77 69.30
C GLU A 2 -7.85 -62.69 68.85
N VAL A 3 -8.42 -61.53 68.55
CA VAL A 3 -7.81 -60.22 68.39
C VAL A 3 -7.59 -59.62 69.78
N SER A 4 -6.45 -58.97 70.00
CA SER A 4 -6.35 -57.88 70.98
C SER A 4 -5.37 -56.82 70.51
N GLU A 5 -5.88 -55.60 70.62
CA GLU A 5 -5.35 -54.30 70.22
C GLU A 5 -4.21 -53.80 71.11
N ASN A 6 -3.56 -52.74 70.59
CA ASN A 6 -2.74 -51.73 71.26
C ASN A 6 -1.27 -52.07 71.54
N GLU A 7 -0.39 -51.44 70.77
CA GLU A 7 0.24 -50.20 71.24
C GLU A 7 0.70 -49.34 70.04
N ASP A 8 0.26 -48.08 70.05
CA ASP A 8 0.63 -47.04 69.13
C ASP A 8 2.14 -46.76 69.16
N GLU A 9 2.92 -47.38 68.27
CA GLU A 9 4.20 -46.78 67.87
C GLU A 9 3.93 -45.67 66.86
N ILE A 10 3.76 -44.46 67.39
CA ILE A 10 3.94 -43.22 66.65
C ILE A 10 5.36 -43.25 66.07
N VAL A 11 5.49 -43.72 64.83
CA VAL A 11 6.70 -43.59 64.03
C VAL A 11 6.88 -42.11 63.78
N LYS A 12 7.62 -41.45 64.68
CA LYS A 12 8.15 -40.10 64.51
C LYS A 12 8.92 -40.10 63.19
N LYS A 13 8.27 -39.64 62.11
CA LYS A 13 8.94 -39.29 60.86
C LYS A 13 10.02 -38.28 61.21
N ARG A 14 11.27 -38.76 61.31
CA ARG A 14 12.44 -37.88 61.38
C ARG A 14 12.36 -36.99 60.14
N PRO A 15 12.47 -35.65 60.27
CA PRO A 15 12.57 -34.81 59.08
C PRO A 15 13.82 -35.29 58.34
N LYS A 16 13.64 -35.80 57.12
CA LYS A 16 14.74 -36.01 56.19
C LYS A 16 15.47 -34.67 56.16
N LYS A 17 16.75 -34.65 56.57
CA LYS A 17 17.61 -33.51 56.28
C LYS A 17 17.55 -33.34 54.77
N ASP A 18 16.96 -32.25 54.31
CA ASP A 18 17.05 -31.82 52.92
C ASP A 18 18.55 -31.70 52.63
N ASP A 19 19.08 -32.65 51.87
CA ASP A 19 20.45 -32.61 51.41
C ASP A 19 20.54 -31.44 50.44
N PRO A 20 21.30 -30.37 50.72
CA PRO A 20 21.41 -29.21 49.83
C PRO A 20 21.86 -29.60 48.41
N PHE A 21 22.55 -30.74 48.27
CA PHE A 21 22.91 -31.30 46.98
C PHE A 21 21.72 -31.84 46.18
N SER A 22 20.65 -32.29 46.84
CA SER A 22 19.44 -32.76 46.16
C SER A 22 18.69 -31.59 45.53
N SER A 23 18.50 -30.48 46.26
CA SER A 23 17.82 -29.29 45.73
C SER A 23 18.57 -28.66 44.56
N LEU A 24 19.91 -28.61 44.64
CA LEU A 24 20.77 -28.14 43.55
C LEU A 24 20.69 -29.04 42.31
N ARG A 25 20.48 -30.35 42.50
CA ARG A 25 20.34 -31.31 41.40
C ARG A 25 18.98 -31.16 40.72
N ASP A 26 17.92 -31.04 41.50
CA ASP A 26 16.55 -30.85 40.99
C ASP A 26 16.46 -29.52 40.22
N GLU A 27 17.03 -28.44 40.76
CA GLU A 27 17.13 -27.15 40.07
C GLU A 27 17.95 -27.27 38.77
N ASN A 28 19.02 -28.07 38.74
CA ASN A 28 19.79 -28.29 37.51
C ASN A 28 18.96 -29.03 36.45
N ASP A 29 18.15 -30.01 36.86
CA ASP A 29 17.26 -30.77 35.97
C ASP A 29 16.10 -29.88 35.45
N ASP A 30 15.56 -29.00 36.29
CA ASP A 30 14.56 -28.00 35.89
C ASP A 30 15.15 -27.00 34.87
N LEU A 31 16.35 -26.48 35.13
CA LEU A 31 17.05 -25.59 34.20
C LEU A 31 17.35 -26.29 32.85
N ARG A 32 17.72 -27.57 32.88
CA ARG A 32 17.91 -28.36 31.65
C ARG A 32 16.62 -28.48 30.86
N CYS A 33 15.50 -28.77 31.52
CA CYS A 33 14.18 -28.83 30.88
C CYS A 33 13.80 -27.49 30.28
N GLN A 34 14.03 -26.39 31.00
CA GLN A 34 13.73 -25.04 30.53
C GLN A 34 14.57 -24.64 29.31
N VAL A 35 15.87 -24.96 29.31
CA VAL A 35 16.75 -24.71 28.16
C VAL A 35 16.29 -25.49 26.93
N GLU A 36 15.88 -26.75 27.08
CA GLU A 36 15.38 -27.54 25.96
C GLU A 36 14.03 -27.00 25.44
N ALA A 37 13.16 -26.51 26.32
CA ALA A 37 11.92 -25.83 25.93
C ALA A 37 12.21 -24.58 25.09
N TYR A 38 13.09 -23.68 25.55
CA TYR A 38 13.46 -22.49 24.78
C TYR A 38 14.14 -22.82 23.46
N LYS A 39 14.96 -23.87 23.42
CA LYS A 39 15.57 -24.34 22.18
C LYS A 39 14.51 -24.80 21.18
N ASN A 40 13.51 -25.56 21.63
CA ASN A 40 12.39 -25.98 20.78
C ASN A 40 11.56 -24.79 20.29
N GLU A 41 11.25 -23.83 21.16
CA GLU A 41 10.53 -22.61 20.77
C GLU A 41 11.29 -21.82 19.69
N VAL A 42 12.61 -21.67 19.86
CA VAL A 42 13.48 -21.02 18.88
C VAL A 42 13.47 -21.77 17.55
N ASP A 43 13.51 -23.10 17.58
CA ASP A 43 13.53 -23.91 16.36
C ASP A 43 12.18 -23.85 15.62
N VAL A 44 11.05 -23.81 16.35
CA VAL A 44 9.72 -23.55 15.77
C VAL A 44 9.69 -22.18 15.10
N VAL A 45 10.12 -21.12 15.80
CA VAL A 45 10.15 -19.76 15.26
C VAL A 45 11.01 -19.68 14.00
N LYS A 46 12.20 -20.30 13.99
CA LYS A 46 13.06 -20.36 12.80
C LYS A 46 12.38 -21.10 11.64
N SER A 47 11.70 -22.20 11.93
CA SER A 47 10.97 -22.98 10.93
C SER A 47 9.83 -22.16 10.31
N ASP A 48 9.05 -21.47 11.14
CA ASP A 48 7.94 -20.62 10.71
C ASP A 48 8.43 -19.47 9.83
N PHE A 49 9.48 -18.76 10.27
CA PHE A 49 10.10 -17.69 9.47
C PHE A 49 10.60 -18.21 8.12
N LYS A 50 11.23 -19.39 8.09
CA LYS A 50 11.70 -20.00 6.85
C LYS A 50 10.54 -20.35 5.91
N MET A 51 9.47 -20.93 6.44
CA MET A 51 8.28 -21.27 5.66
C MET A 51 7.58 -20.01 5.11
N GLU A 52 7.51 -18.94 5.90
CA GLU A 52 6.96 -17.67 5.45
C GLU A 52 7.79 -17.06 4.32
N LEU A 53 9.12 -17.08 4.45
CA LEU A 53 10.03 -16.58 3.42
C LEU A 53 9.89 -17.38 2.11
N ASP A 54 9.84 -18.70 2.18
CA ASP A 54 9.60 -19.57 1.02
C ASP A 54 8.23 -19.30 0.36
N ASN A 55 7.20 -18.99 1.15
CA ASN A 55 5.89 -18.64 0.63
C ASN A 55 5.89 -17.27 -0.07
N LYS A 56 6.57 -16.27 0.52
CA LYS A 56 6.75 -14.95 -0.09
C LYS A 56 7.53 -15.04 -1.41
N ASP A 57 8.58 -15.87 -1.46
CA ASP A 57 9.34 -16.12 -2.69
C ASP A 57 8.48 -16.76 -3.80
N LYS A 58 7.60 -17.69 -3.45
CA LYS A 58 6.64 -18.27 -4.42
C LYS A 58 5.67 -17.21 -4.95
N GLN A 59 5.10 -16.39 -4.07
CA GLN A 59 4.21 -15.30 -4.47
C GLN A 59 4.91 -14.32 -5.39
N LEU A 60 6.15 -13.95 -5.06
CA LEU A 60 6.98 -13.06 -5.86
C LEU A 60 7.23 -13.63 -7.27
N LYS A 61 7.55 -14.92 -7.38
CA LYS A 61 7.72 -15.59 -8.69
C LYS A 61 6.45 -15.57 -9.53
N ILE A 62 5.29 -15.83 -8.93
CA ILE A 62 4.00 -15.79 -9.64
C ILE A 62 3.75 -14.39 -10.18
N VAL A 63 3.90 -13.36 -9.33
CA VAL A 63 3.70 -11.96 -9.71
C VAL A 63 4.66 -11.55 -10.83
N GLN A 64 5.94 -11.93 -10.76
CA GLN A 64 6.90 -11.68 -11.83
C GLN A 64 6.49 -12.32 -13.15
N GLN A 65 5.99 -13.56 -13.11
CA GLN A 65 5.52 -14.26 -14.31
C GLN A 65 4.25 -13.61 -14.89
N THR A 66 3.31 -13.18 -14.04
CA THR A 66 2.11 -12.44 -14.45
C THR A 66 2.47 -11.12 -15.10
N LEU A 67 3.42 -10.37 -14.52
CA LEU A 67 3.91 -9.11 -15.10
C LEU A 67 4.52 -9.32 -16.48
N GLN A 68 5.39 -10.33 -16.64
CA GLN A 68 6.00 -10.63 -17.94
C GLN A 68 4.94 -10.98 -19.00
N SER A 69 3.93 -11.78 -18.62
CA SER A 69 2.82 -12.13 -19.50
C SER A 69 2.00 -10.91 -19.91
N LEU A 70 1.68 -10.01 -18.96
CA LEU A 70 0.92 -8.79 -19.24
C LEU A 70 1.71 -7.83 -20.13
N GLN A 71 3.01 -7.65 -19.88
CA GLN A 71 3.89 -6.85 -20.72
C GLN A 71 3.94 -7.37 -22.16
N GLN A 72 3.99 -8.69 -22.35
CA GLN A 72 3.92 -9.33 -23.67
C GLN A 72 2.58 -9.03 -24.37
N GLN A 73 1.46 -9.15 -23.66
CA GLN A 73 0.13 -8.83 -24.21
C GLN A 73 -0.01 -7.36 -24.58
N LEU A 74 0.51 -6.43 -23.76
CA LEU A 74 0.48 -5.00 -24.05
C LEU A 74 1.34 -4.65 -25.27
N PHE A 75 2.50 -5.29 -25.42
CA PHE A 75 3.36 -5.13 -26.59
C PHE A 75 2.66 -5.60 -27.88
N GLU A 76 2.01 -6.77 -27.83
CA GLU A 76 1.23 -7.31 -28.96
C GLU A 76 0.04 -6.41 -29.32
N ALA A 77 -0.72 -5.94 -28.32
CA ALA A 77 -1.83 -5.03 -28.53
C ALA A 77 -1.40 -3.71 -29.17
N ARG A 78 -0.26 -3.14 -28.73
CA ARG A 78 0.31 -1.93 -29.29
C ARG A 78 0.75 -2.11 -30.74
N ASN A 79 1.38 -3.24 -31.06
CA ASN A 79 1.78 -3.53 -32.45
C ASN A 79 0.56 -3.66 -33.36
N LYS A 80 -0.48 -4.36 -32.90
CA LYS A 80 -1.74 -4.49 -33.65
C LYS A 80 -2.43 -3.14 -33.86
N GLN A 81 -2.45 -2.29 -32.83
CA GLN A 81 -2.99 -0.94 -32.94
C GLN A 81 -2.25 -0.12 -34.00
N ASN A 82 -0.91 -0.17 -34.03
CA ASN A 82 -0.12 0.52 -35.04
C ASN A 82 -0.42 0.02 -36.47
N GLU A 83 -0.60 -1.29 -36.66
CA GLU A 83 -1.00 -1.85 -37.96
C GLU A 83 -2.39 -1.38 -38.39
N ASP A 84 -3.33 -1.31 -37.46
CA ASP A 84 -4.70 -0.87 -37.75
C ASP A 84 -4.74 0.64 -38.03
N ASP A 85 -3.98 1.46 -37.30
CA ASP A 85 -3.82 2.90 -37.56
C ASP A 85 -3.25 3.15 -38.97
N MET A 86 -2.25 2.36 -39.39
CA MET A 86 -1.70 2.39 -40.73
C MET A 86 -2.75 2.05 -41.81
N LYS A 87 -3.57 1.01 -41.59
CA LYS A 87 -4.66 0.65 -42.51
C LYS A 87 -5.73 1.73 -42.58
N ILE A 88 -6.06 2.35 -41.44
CA ILE A 88 -7.04 3.45 -41.37
C ILE A 88 -6.55 4.63 -42.20
N LEU A 89 -5.27 5.03 -42.05
CA LEU A 89 -4.67 6.10 -42.85
C LEU A 89 -4.74 5.80 -44.35
N GLU A 90 -4.41 4.57 -44.76
CA GLU A 90 -4.48 4.15 -46.16
C GLU A 90 -5.92 4.22 -46.72
N LEU A 91 -6.90 3.71 -45.96
CA LEU A 91 -8.31 3.73 -46.35
C LEU A 91 -8.87 5.16 -46.43
N GLN A 92 -8.50 6.04 -45.49
CA GLN A 92 -8.88 7.45 -45.52
C GLN A 92 -8.32 8.16 -46.76
N ALA A 93 -7.08 7.88 -47.14
CA ALA A 93 -6.48 8.44 -48.35
C ALA A 93 -7.23 7.99 -49.62
N LYS A 94 -7.55 6.69 -49.74
CA LYS A 94 -8.34 6.14 -50.85
C LYS A 94 -9.74 6.74 -50.94
N LEU A 95 -10.39 7.01 -49.81
CA LEU A 95 -11.71 7.66 -49.77
C LEU A 95 -11.68 9.12 -50.20
N LYS A 96 -10.63 9.88 -49.86
CA LYS A 96 -10.46 11.27 -50.31
C LYS A 96 -10.31 11.36 -51.84
N LEU A 97 -9.50 10.47 -52.43
CA LEU A 97 -9.32 10.39 -53.88
C LEU A 97 -10.62 10.02 -54.62
N LYS A 98 -11.49 9.22 -54.00
CA LYS A 98 -12.77 8.80 -54.58
C LYS A 98 -13.89 9.86 -54.45
N LYS A 99 -13.72 10.85 -53.56
CA LYS A 99 -14.65 11.99 -53.41
C LYS A 99 -14.35 13.13 -54.39
N SER A 100 -13.09 13.33 -54.80
CA SER A 100 -12.74 14.33 -55.82
C SER A 100 -13.29 14.00 -57.21
N ASP A 101 -13.55 12.73 -57.53
CA ASP A 101 -14.12 12.30 -58.82
C ASP A 101 -15.65 12.47 -58.94
N LYS A 102 -16.34 12.95 -57.89
CA LYS A 102 -17.81 13.09 -57.86
C LYS A 102 -18.31 14.52 -57.73
N THR A 103 -17.44 15.52 -57.88
CA THR A 103 -17.80 16.94 -57.69
C THR A 103 -17.64 17.73 -58.99
N GLU A 104 -18.29 17.28 -60.05
CA GLU A 104 -18.74 18.15 -61.13
C GLU A 104 -20.27 18.04 -61.17
N VAL A 105 -20.96 19.01 -60.59
CA VAL A 105 -22.23 19.64 -61.05
C VAL A 105 -22.73 20.55 -59.92
N GLU A 106 -22.92 21.81 -60.32
CA GLU A 106 -23.69 22.89 -59.66
C GLU A 106 -23.00 23.75 -58.60
N ALA A 107 -22.50 24.89 -59.09
CA ALA A 107 -22.30 26.13 -58.37
C ALA A 107 -23.63 26.91 -58.28
N ASN A 108 -23.91 27.58 -57.14
CA ASN A 108 -24.18 29.02 -57.16
C ASN A 108 -24.13 29.68 -55.77
N GLU A 109 -23.45 30.84 -55.72
CA GLU A 109 -23.69 32.10 -55.00
C GLU A 109 -24.60 32.11 -53.74
N SER A 110 -24.39 32.87 -52.66
CA SER A 110 -23.52 34.02 -52.34
C SER A 110 -23.76 34.47 -50.87
N ASN A 111 -22.87 35.35 -50.39
CA ASN A 111 -23.05 36.40 -49.37
C ASN A 111 -23.02 36.14 -47.84
N LYS A 112 -21.91 36.64 -47.26
CA LYS A 112 -21.77 37.75 -46.29
C LYS A 112 -22.39 37.68 -44.88
N GLU A 113 -21.47 37.82 -43.93
CA GLU A 113 -21.49 38.62 -42.69
C GLU A 113 -22.17 38.12 -41.39
N LYS A 114 -21.38 38.31 -40.31
CA LYS A 114 -21.70 38.66 -38.91
C LYS A 114 -21.77 37.58 -37.82
N GLU A 115 -20.81 37.77 -36.90
CA GLU A 115 -20.95 37.86 -35.44
C GLU A 115 -21.94 36.93 -34.72
N GLY A 116 -21.35 36.11 -33.84
CA GLY A 116 -21.71 36.15 -32.42
C GLY A 116 -22.82 35.20 -31.97
N THR A 117 -22.57 34.67 -30.77
CA THR A 117 -23.55 34.20 -29.78
C THR A 117 -23.71 32.67 -29.69
N GLU A 118 -23.01 32.15 -28.68
CA GLU A 118 -23.46 31.17 -27.68
C GLU A 118 -23.83 29.75 -28.13
N SER A 119 -23.15 28.78 -27.51
CA SER A 119 -23.83 27.67 -26.83
C SER A 119 -22.90 27.08 -25.77
N GLU A 120 -23.33 27.22 -24.52
CA GLU A 120 -22.93 26.40 -23.39
C GLU A 120 -23.07 24.91 -23.74
N VAL A 121 -22.09 24.09 -23.36
CA VAL A 121 -22.34 22.68 -23.06
C VAL A 121 -21.54 22.31 -21.80
N ASP A 122 -22.27 22.34 -20.69
CA ASP A 122 -22.02 21.53 -19.50
C ASP A 122 -22.01 20.05 -19.87
N THR A 123 -20.95 19.30 -19.51
CA THR A 123 -21.03 18.04 -18.73
C THR A 123 -19.69 17.27 -18.72
N THR A 124 -19.17 17.09 -17.51
CA THR A 124 -18.36 15.95 -17.03
C THR A 124 -17.19 15.48 -17.91
N ASP A 125 -16.03 16.13 -17.77
CA ASP A 125 -14.74 15.49 -18.01
C ASP A 125 -13.84 15.61 -16.76
N PRO A 126 -13.65 14.54 -15.96
CA PRO A 126 -12.84 14.57 -14.75
C PRO A 126 -11.34 14.77 -15.03
N ALA A 127 -10.92 14.76 -16.29
CA ALA A 127 -9.52 14.95 -16.68
C ALA A 127 -9.02 16.41 -16.61
N LEU A 128 -9.90 17.41 -16.65
CA LEU A 128 -9.50 18.82 -16.69
C LEU A 128 -9.23 19.46 -15.31
N LEU A 129 -9.52 18.76 -14.21
CA LEU A 129 -9.27 19.29 -12.86
C LEU A 129 -7.77 19.29 -12.46
N PHE A 130 -6.95 18.55 -13.20
CA PHE A 130 -5.51 18.38 -12.90
C PHE A 130 -4.63 19.57 -13.28
N GLN A 131 -5.16 20.56 -14.00
CA GLN A 131 -4.38 21.70 -14.50
C GLN A 131 -4.56 22.99 -13.69
N SER A 132 -4.85 22.85 -12.40
CA SER A 132 -4.76 23.97 -11.46
C SER A 132 -3.28 24.26 -11.18
N LYS A 133 -2.80 25.45 -11.59
CA LYS A 133 -1.44 25.93 -11.29
C LYS A 133 -1.18 25.78 -9.79
N LEU A 134 -0.13 25.04 -9.45
CA LEU A 134 0.32 24.82 -8.08
C LEU A 134 0.78 26.17 -7.49
N SER A 135 0.12 26.64 -6.43
CA SER A 135 0.47 27.90 -5.79
C SER A 135 1.76 27.77 -4.97
N GLU A 136 2.47 28.89 -4.75
CA GLU A 136 3.69 28.88 -3.92
C GLU A 136 3.41 28.42 -2.48
N LYS A 137 2.21 28.74 -1.95
CA LYS A 137 1.77 28.27 -0.63
C LYS A 137 1.64 26.74 -0.62
N GLU A 138 0.99 26.15 -1.63
CA GLU A 138 0.87 24.70 -1.76
C GLU A 138 2.24 24.03 -1.95
N ALA A 139 3.14 24.60 -2.77
CA ALA A 139 4.50 24.07 -2.94
C ALA A 139 5.25 23.95 -1.62
N LYS A 140 5.17 25.01 -0.79
CA LYS A 140 5.78 25.03 0.54
C LYS A 140 5.16 23.98 1.45
N LEU A 141 3.84 23.86 1.46
CA LEU A 141 3.14 22.86 2.28
C LEU A 141 3.49 21.43 1.88
N ILE A 142 3.51 21.13 0.57
CA ILE A 142 3.93 19.83 0.06
C ILE A 142 5.35 19.50 0.53
N GLY A 143 6.28 20.46 0.43
CA GLY A 143 7.65 20.28 0.91
C GLY A 143 7.73 20.01 2.41
N LEU A 144 7.00 20.77 3.23
CA LEU A 144 6.97 20.58 4.68
C LEU A 144 6.33 19.25 5.09
N ILE A 145 5.22 18.85 4.45
CA ILE A 145 4.56 17.57 4.71
C ILE A 145 5.46 16.41 4.28
N ALA A 146 6.14 16.53 3.13
CA ALA A 146 7.08 15.53 2.65
C ALA A 146 8.23 15.31 3.65
N ILE A 147 8.85 16.38 4.15
CA ILE A 147 9.92 16.28 5.15
C ILE A 147 9.40 15.66 6.45
N PHE A 148 8.22 16.10 6.92
CA PHE A 148 7.60 15.56 8.12
C PHE A 148 7.36 14.06 7.99
N LEU A 149 6.69 13.63 6.93
CA LEU A 149 6.37 12.22 6.73
C LEU A 149 7.60 11.36 6.42
N HIS A 150 8.65 11.93 5.85
CA HIS A 150 9.90 11.20 5.59
C HIS A 150 10.57 10.70 6.88
N VAL A 151 10.42 11.43 8.00
CA VAL A 151 10.93 10.99 9.31
C VAL A 151 9.93 10.11 10.08
N HIS A 152 8.76 9.81 9.51
CA HIS A 152 7.72 8.96 10.09
C HIS A 152 7.53 7.66 9.31
N PRO A 153 8.31 6.60 9.62
CA PRO A 153 8.29 5.34 8.86
C PRO A 153 6.95 4.60 8.88
N PHE A 154 6.10 4.86 9.88
CA PHE A 154 4.76 4.28 10.02
C PHE A 154 3.64 5.25 9.64
N GLY A 155 3.99 6.40 9.06
CA GLY A 155 3.04 7.46 8.73
C GLY A 155 2.43 8.16 9.94
N ALA A 156 1.56 9.11 9.65
CA ALA A 156 0.92 9.99 10.64
C ALA A 156 -0.55 10.24 10.30
N SER A 157 -1.37 10.49 11.33
CA SER A 157 -2.74 10.96 11.12
C SER A 157 -2.75 12.39 10.56
N VAL A 158 -3.87 12.79 9.92
CA VAL A 158 -4.06 14.16 9.42
C VAL A 158 -3.89 15.18 10.55
N ASP A 159 -4.46 14.90 11.72
CA ASP A 159 -4.37 15.80 12.88
C ASP A 159 -2.93 16.00 13.35
N TYR A 160 -2.09 14.97 13.24
CA TYR A 160 -0.70 15.08 13.66
C TYR A 160 0.12 15.91 12.67
N VAL A 161 -0.05 15.67 11.37
CA VAL A 161 0.55 16.49 10.30
C VAL A 161 0.09 17.95 10.44
N TRP A 162 -1.21 18.16 10.61
CA TRP A 162 -1.77 19.49 10.82
C TRP A 162 -1.21 20.17 12.06
N SER A 163 -1.09 19.46 13.19
CA SER A 163 -0.50 20.01 14.42
C SER A 163 0.95 20.46 14.23
N PHE A 164 1.72 19.79 13.37
CA PHE A 164 3.06 20.22 12.98
C PHE A 164 3.02 21.49 12.13
N LEU A 165 2.18 21.51 11.08
CA LEU A 165 2.06 22.65 10.17
C LEU A 165 1.49 23.90 10.86
N HIS A 166 0.54 23.73 11.79
CA HIS A 166 -0.12 24.83 12.48
C HIS A 166 0.82 25.65 13.36
N LYS A 167 1.92 25.03 13.83
CA LYS A 167 3.00 25.73 14.54
C LYS A 167 3.80 26.67 13.62
N LEU A 168 3.78 26.41 12.31
CA LEU A 168 4.49 27.19 11.29
C LEU A 168 3.56 28.19 10.59
N ASP A 169 2.30 27.81 10.36
CA ASP A 169 1.24 28.63 9.76
C ASP A 169 -0.09 28.43 10.50
N SER A 170 -0.48 29.43 11.29
CA SER A 170 -1.69 29.40 12.11
C SER A 170 -2.98 29.55 11.30
N SER A 171 -2.91 29.90 10.02
CA SER A 171 -4.09 30.08 9.16
C SER A 171 -4.67 28.76 8.64
N LEU A 172 -3.95 27.66 8.85
CA LEU A 172 -4.18 26.41 8.16
C LEU A 172 -5.23 25.54 8.83
N LYS A 173 -6.16 24.96 8.06
CA LYS A 173 -7.19 24.05 8.57
C LYS A 173 -6.83 22.57 8.34
N PRO A 174 -7.29 21.63 9.19
CA PRO A 174 -7.07 20.20 8.97
C PRO A 174 -7.59 19.71 7.62
N SER A 175 -8.74 20.24 7.18
CA SER A 175 -9.34 19.90 5.88
C SER A 175 -8.47 20.31 4.69
N GLU A 176 -7.71 21.39 4.80
CA GLU A 176 -6.82 21.84 3.72
C GLU A 176 -5.61 20.91 3.59
N VAL A 177 -5.08 20.40 4.71
CA VAL A 177 -4.02 19.39 4.73
C VAL A 177 -4.50 18.12 4.05
N GLU A 178 -5.68 17.62 4.45
CA GLU A 178 -6.24 16.39 3.89
C GLU A 178 -6.54 16.51 2.40
N GLN A 179 -7.13 17.62 1.96
CA GLN A 179 -7.39 17.89 0.54
C GLN A 179 -6.09 17.96 -0.27
N LEU A 180 -5.06 18.61 0.25
CA LEU A 180 -3.76 18.69 -0.39
C LEU A 180 -3.14 17.30 -0.55
N MET A 181 -3.11 16.51 0.51
CA MET A 181 -2.52 15.17 0.48
C MET A 181 -3.31 14.22 -0.42
N THR A 182 -4.63 14.34 -0.44
CA THR A 182 -5.52 13.58 -1.35
C THR A 182 -5.35 14.00 -2.81
N ARG A 183 -5.00 15.26 -3.08
CA ARG A 183 -4.75 15.76 -4.44
C ARG A 183 -3.42 15.26 -5.00
N PHE A 184 -2.41 15.08 -4.16
CA PHE A 184 -1.06 14.63 -4.56
C PHE A 184 -0.82 13.16 -4.19
N THR A 185 -1.65 12.26 -4.72
CA THR A 185 -1.60 10.81 -4.46
C THR A 185 -0.31 10.13 -4.92
N SER A 186 0.43 10.74 -5.84
CA SER A 186 1.76 10.26 -6.27
C SER A 186 2.87 10.55 -5.26
N VAL A 187 2.62 11.43 -4.28
CA VAL A 187 3.59 11.85 -3.26
C VAL A 187 3.16 11.38 -1.88
N PHE A 188 1.86 11.40 -1.59
CA PHE A 188 1.29 11.03 -0.31
C PHE A 188 0.28 9.91 -0.49
N GLN A 189 0.44 8.83 0.27
CA GLN A 189 -0.44 7.67 0.25
C GLN A 189 -1.13 7.52 1.59
N GLN A 190 -2.44 7.23 1.57
CA GLN A 190 -3.18 6.87 2.76
C GLN A 190 -3.18 5.35 2.92
N GLU A 191 -2.60 4.87 4.01
CA GLU A 191 -2.56 3.46 4.39
C GLU A 191 -3.44 3.21 5.62
N LEU A 192 -4.04 2.02 5.69
CA LEU A 192 -4.71 1.54 6.89
C LEU A 192 -3.68 0.80 7.75
N SER A 193 -3.41 1.33 8.94
CA SER A 193 -2.49 0.74 9.91
C SER A 193 -3.28 0.18 11.09
N GLY A 194 -2.85 -0.96 11.65
CA GLY A 194 -3.47 -1.59 12.81
C GLY A 194 -4.32 -2.83 12.50
N ILE A 195 -4.88 -3.44 13.54
CA ILE A 195 -5.67 -4.69 13.46
C ILE A 195 -6.99 -4.49 14.22
N GLY A 196 -8.11 -4.85 13.60
CA GLY A 196 -9.43 -4.89 14.23
C GLY A 196 -9.93 -3.52 14.69
N ALA A 197 -10.23 -3.38 15.98
CA ALA A 197 -10.78 -2.16 16.57
C ALA A 197 -9.78 -0.98 16.64
N ASN A 198 -8.48 -1.23 16.41
CA ASN A 198 -7.44 -0.21 16.41
C ASN A 198 -6.95 0.15 15.00
N MET A 199 -7.81 -0.02 13.99
CA MET A 199 -7.48 0.29 12.60
C MET A 199 -7.61 1.81 12.36
N GLU A 200 -6.52 2.44 11.98
CA GLU A 200 -6.42 3.90 11.80
C GLU A 200 -5.88 4.26 10.41
N ARG A 201 -6.33 5.40 9.90
CA ARG A 201 -5.86 5.97 8.63
C ARG A 201 -4.59 6.76 8.90
N ARG A 202 -3.48 6.35 8.29
CA ARG A 202 -2.20 7.05 8.36
C ARG A 202 -1.75 7.44 6.97
N TRP A 203 -1.16 8.62 6.86
CA TRP A 203 -0.53 9.10 5.65
C TRP A 203 0.96 8.81 5.66
N VAL A 204 1.47 8.31 4.54
CA VAL A 204 2.87 7.94 4.31
C VAL A 204 3.41 8.73 3.12
N PHE A 205 4.69 9.06 3.15
CA PHE A 205 5.37 9.70 2.03
C PHE A 205 5.92 8.65 1.07
N GLU A 206 5.46 8.73 -0.18
CA GLU A 206 5.72 7.74 -1.23
C GLU A 206 6.49 8.33 -2.41
N GLY A 207 6.89 9.61 -2.36
CA GLY A 207 7.47 10.35 -3.49
C GLY A 207 8.74 9.77 -4.14
N PHE A 208 9.34 8.72 -3.58
CA PHE A 208 10.46 7.96 -4.15
C PHE A 208 10.29 6.44 -4.12
N ARG A 209 9.19 5.90 -3.58
CA ARG A 209 8.91 4.49 -3.80
C ARG A 209 8.47 4.40 -5.25
N ASN A 210 9.27 3.73 -6.06
CA ASN A 210 8.89 3.44 -7.42
C ASN A 210 7.50 2.81 -7.36
N ASN A 211 6.51 3.50 -7.94
CA ASN A 211 5.28 2.86 -8.40
C ASN A 211 5.72 1.83 -9.45
N SER A 212 6.19 0.67 -8.98
CA SER A 212 6.17 -0.56 -9.72
C SER A 212 4.70 -0.91 -9.84
N ILE A 213 4.05 -0.24 -10.80
CA ILE A 213 2.77 -0.64 -11.36
C ILE A 213 3.04 -2.06 -11.88
N LEU A 214 2.60 -3.02 -11.08
CA LEU A 214 2.46 -4.43 -11.42
C LEU A 214 1.03 -4.66 -11.90
#